data_AF-A0A3N5NVX3-F1
#
_entry.id   AF-A0A3N5NVX3-F1
#
_cell.length_a   1.000
_cell.length_b   1.000
_cell.length_c   1.000
_cell.angle_alpha   90.00
_cell.angle_beta   90.00
_cell.angle_gamma   90.00
#
_symmetry.space_group_name_H-M   'P 1'
#
loop_
_entity.id
_entity.type
_entity.pdbx_description
1 polymer ?
#
loop_
_entity_poly.entity_id
_entity_poly.type
_entity_poly.pdbx_seq_one_letter_code
_entity_poly.pdbx_strand_id
1 'polypeptide(L)'
;MAGVHQEPRFIDEDKCTACGTCTMYCPKPIVDLYNERLNITRAPHIDYVQAIPSSYYIDPKACLRINYETCNLCAQTCTAQAIDFSQKPRKLSLEIGAVVLTPGFGRTDQSVLEKYGYGRFLDVVTSMEFERLTCASGPTEGHIVRLSGKKPLKKIAFLQCVGSRDEEHPYCSRICCSQALKNALKIREQ
;
A
#
# COMPACT_ATOMS: atom_id res chain seq x y z
N MET A 1 -7.02 -24.83 -20.15
CA MET A 1 -7.00 -23.37 -20.40
C MET A 1 -7.32 -22.66 -19.10
N ALA A 2 -6.53 -21.65 -18.73
CA ALA A 2 -6.79 -20.78 -17.59
C ALA A 2 -7.22 -19.40 -18.07
N GLY A 3 -8.27 -18.85 -17.46
CA GLY A 3 -8.74 -17.50 -17.75
C GLY A 3 -8.10 -16.49 -16.80
N VAL A 4 -7.56 -15.40 -17.34
CA VAL A 4 -7.03 -14.28 -16.57
C VAL A 4 -7.86 -13.03 -16.87
N HIS A 5 -8.34 -12.36 -15.81
CA HIS A 5 -8.97 -11.06 -15.91
C HIS A 5 -7.94 -9.98 -15.62
N GLN A 6 -7.68 -9.12 -16.60
CA GLN A 6 -6.76 -8.00 -16.49
C GLN A 6 -7.55 -6.70 -16.42
N GLU A 7 -7.45 -6.00 -15.30
CA GLU A 7 -8.02 -4.66 -15.11
C GLU A 7 -7.24 -3.60 -15.89
N PRO A 8 -7.91 -2.55 -16.41
CA PRO A 8 -7.25 -1.45 -17.08
C PRO A 8 -6.46 -0.59 -16.08
N ARG A 9 -5.25 -0.15 -16.47
CA ARG A 9 -4.49 0.84 -15.69
C ARG A 9 -4.92 2.28 -15.99
N PHE A 10 -5.55 2.49 -17.14
CA PHE A 10 -5.81 3.80 -17.76
C PHE A 10 -4.54 4.61 -18.07
N ILE A 11 -3.39 3.95 -18.02
CA ILE A 11 -2.08 4.48 -18.38
C ILE A 11 -1.37 3.39 -19.19
N ASP A 12 -0.86 3.77 -20.34
CA ASP A 12 -0.04 2.96 -21.23
C ASP A 12 1.35 2.78 -20.61
N GLU A 13 1.69 1.55 -20.27
CA GLU A 13 2.93 1.19 -19.57
C GLU A 13 4.17 1.45 -20.44
N ASP A 14 4.07 1.28 -21.75
CA ASP A 14 5.19 1.43 -22.68
C ASP A 14 5.54 2.92 -22.91
N LYS A 15 4.57 3.82 -22.69
CA LYS A 15 4.76 5.27 -22.81
C LYS A 15 5.06 5.93 -21.48
N CYS A 16 4.63 5.35 -20.36
CA CYS A 16 4.76 5.99 -19.06
C CYS A 16 6.24 6.14 -18.67
N THR A 17 6.64 7.35 -18.31
CA THR A 17 8.01 7.63 -17.84
C THR A 17 8.14 7.64 -16.31
N ALA A 18 7.07 7.25 -15.60
CA ALA A 18 6.99 7.27 -14.14
C ALA A 18 7.40 8.61 -13.47
N CYS A 19 7.17 9.75 -14.14
CA CYS A 19 7.60 11.06 -13.64
C CYS A 19 6.75 11.63 -12.48
N GLY A 20 5.57 11.05 -12.20
CA GLY A 20 4.69 11.48 -11.10
C GLY A 20 3.90 12.77 -11.29
N THR A 21 4.03 13.44 -12.45
CA THR A 21 3.32 14.71 -12.74
C THR A 21 1.79 14.53 -12.62
N CYS A 22 1.26 13.41 -13.12
CA CYS A 22 -0.17 13.11 -13.05
C CYS A 22 -0.71 13.06 -11.60
N THR A 23 0.06 12.52 -10.67
CA THR A 23 -0.26 12.49 -9.23
C THR A 23 -0.24 13.90 -8.65
N MET A 24 0.79 14.69 -8.95
CA MET A 24 0.94 16.06 -8.43
C MET A 24 -0.26 16.96 -8.77
N TYR A 25 -0.76 16.88 -9.99
CA TYR A 25 -1.87 17.73 -10.47
C TYR A 25 -3.26 17.13 -10.23
N CYS A 26 -3.37 15.90 -9.73
CA CYS A 26 -4.68 15.30 -9.50
C CYS A 26 -5.36 15.93 -8.27
N PRO A 27 -6.60 16.44 -8.39
CA PRO A 27 -7.30 17.08 -7.28
C PRO A 27 -7.95 16.08 -6.31
N LYS A 28 -7.96 14.78 -6.64
CA LYS A 28 -8.67 13.76 -5.85
C LYS A 28 -7.73 13.05 -4.88
N PRO A 29 -7.72 13.41 -3.58
CA PRO A 29 -7.04 12.63 -2.56
C PRO A 29 -7.72 11.28 -2.40
N ILE A 30 -6.89 10.24 -2.22
CA ILE A 30 -7.33 8.91 -1.80
C ILE A 30 -6.46 8.43 -0.64
N VAL A 31 -6.97 7.50 0.14
CA VAL A 31 -6.20 6.84 1.20
C VAL A 31 -5.19 5.90 0.55
N ASP A 32 -3.92 6.01 0.94
CA ASP A 32 -2.86 5.15 0.43
C ASP A 32 -2.90 3.80 1.15
N LEU A 33 -3.37 2.76 0.45
CA LEU A 33 -3.49 1.43 1.01
C LEU A 33 -2.14 0.72 1.14
N TYR A 34 -1.17 1.03 0.28
CA TYR A 34 0.16 0.45 0.33
C TYR A 34 0.93 0.93 1.57
N ASN A 35 0.75 2.19 1.94
CA ASN A 35 1.29 2.78 3.17
C ASN A 35 0.40 2.55 4.40
N GLU A 36 -0.38 1.46 4.44
CA GLU A 36 -1.25 1.10 5.57
C GLU A 36 -2.16 2.24 6.04
N ARG A 37 -2.67 3.07 5.12
CA ARG A 37 -3.56 4.21 5.42
C ARG A 37 -2.94 5.31 6.27
N LEU A 38 -1.61 5.34 6.40
CA LEU A 38 -0.88 6.32 7.20
C LEU A 38 -0.69 7.68 6.50
N ASN A 39 -0.93 7.74 5.19
CA ASN A 39 -0.92 8.96 4.40
C ASN A 39 -1.98 8.92 3.29
N ILE A 40 -2.03 10.01 2.53
CA ILE A 40 -2.89 10.13 1.35
C ILE A 40 -2.02 10.12 0.09
N THR A 41 -2.59 9.56 -0.97
CA THR A 41 -2.07 9.69 -2.33
C THR A 41 -3.16 10.31 -3.22
N ARG A 42 -3.09 10.11 -4.54
CA ARG A 42 -4.07 10.60 -5.51
C ARG A 42 -4.54 9.48 -6.42
N ALA A 43 -5.67 9.69 -7.11
CA ALA A 43 -6.23 8.69 -8.02
C ALA A 43 -5.19 8.11 -9.02
N PRO A 44 -4.45 8.91 -9.79
CA PRO A 44 -3.23 8.45 -10.46
C PRO A 44 -2.10 8.31 -9.44
N HIS A 45 -1.57 7.11 -9.24
CA HIS A 45 -0.46 6.85 -8.34
C HIS A 45 0.33 5.60 -8.75
N ILE A 46 1.47 5.40 -8.09
CA ILE A 46 2.28 4.18 -8.11
C ILE A 46 2.48 3.78 -6.64
N ASP A 47 2.39 2.48 -6.32
CA ASP A 47 2.36 2.04 -4.92
C ASP A 47 3.69 2.35 -4.20
N TYR A 48 4.82 2.18 -4.90
CA TYR A 48 6.14 2.52 -4.40
C TYR A 48 7.08 2.86 -5.56
N VAL A 49 8.13 3.62 -5.26
CA VAL A 49 8.99 4.19 -6.31
C VAL A 49 9.78 3.15 -7.12
N GLN A 50 10.00 1.95 -6.57
CA GLN A 50 10.65 0.83 -7.27
C GLN A 50 9.67 -0.18 -7.87
N ALA A 51 8.38 0.16 -8.01
CA ALA A 51 7.39 -0.79 -8.53
C ALA A 51 7.73 -1.27 -9.94
N ILE A 52 7.39 -2.54 -10.20
CA ILE A 52 7.55 -3.20 -11.50
C ILE A 52 6.15 -3.64 -11.96
N PRO A 53 5.68 -3.21 -13.14
CA PRO A 53 6.32 -2.24 -14.06
C PRO A 53 6.47 -0.85 -13.42
N SER A 54 7.48 -0.09 -13.84
CA SER A 54 7.68 1.30 -13.40
C SER A 54 6.70 2.20 -14.14
N SER A 55 5.42 2.07 -13.81
CA SER A 55 4.31 2.77 -14.45
C SER A 55 3.23 3.09 -13.42
N TYR A 56 2.61 4.24 -13.58
CA TYR A 56 1.48 4.66 -12.76
C TYR A 56 0.21 3.95 -13.21
N TYR A 57 -0.81 3.97 -12.37
CA TYR A 57 -2.18 3.57 -12.72
C TYR A 57 -3.18 4.55 -12.10
N ILE A 58 -4.40 4.57 -12.62
CA ILE A 58 -5.50 5.40 -12.11
C ILE A 58 -6.49 4.52 -11.37
N ASP A 59 -6.76 4.81 -10.09
CA ASP A 59 -7.84 4.16 -9.35
C ASP A 59 -9.21 4.56 -9.95
N PRO A 60 -9.92 3.63 -10.60
CA PRO A 60 -11.21 3.92 -11.23
C PRO A 60 -12.29 4.27 -10.21
N LYS A 61 -12.21 3.77 -8.97
CA LYS A 61 -13.23 4.02 -7.93
C LYS A 61 -13.21 5.46 -7.45
N ALA A 62 -12.06 6.14 -7.57
CA ALA A 62 -11.89 7.51 -7.12
C ALA A 62 -11.88 8.54 -8.25
N CYS A 63 -11.44 8.17 -9.46
CA CYS A 63 -11.16 9.11 -10.53
C CYS A 63 -12.40 9.87 -11.00
N LEU A 64 -12.34 11.21 -11.00
CA LEU A 64 -13.46 12.07 -11.39
C LEU A 64 -13.78 11.98 -12.90
N ARG A 65 -12.77 11.71 -13.74
CA ARG A 65 -12.96 11.53 -15.19
C ARG A 65 -13.72 10.25 -15.49
N ILE A 66 -13.33 9.14 -14.86
CA ILE A 66 -13.92 7.82 -15.10
C ILE A 66 -15.37 7.76 -14.57
N ASN A 67 -15.63 8.39 -13.42
CA ASN A 67 -16.97 8.30 -12.80
C ASN A 67 -17.96 9.37 -13.26
N TYR A 68 -17.49 10.56 -13.62
CA TYR A 68 -18.35 11.73 -13.88
C TYR A 68 -17.98 12.53 -15.12
N GLU A 69 -16.92 12.16 -15.84
CA GLU A 69 -16.41 12.89 -17.00
C GLU A 69 -15.99 14.35 -16.77
N THR A 70 -15.84 14.80 -15.52
CA THR A 70 -15.64 16.22 -15.15
C THR A 70 -14.19 16.70 -15.05
N CYS A 71 -13.18 15.83 -15.22
CA CYS A 71 -11.77 16.19 -15.00
C CYS A 71 -10.89 15.67 -16.14
N ASN A 72 -9.84 16.39 -16.53
CA ASN A 72 -8.84 15.90 -17.50
C ASN A 72 -7.39 16.36 -17.20
N LEU A 73 -7.13 16.82 -15.97
CA LEU A 73 -5.86 17.48 -15.61
C LEU A 73 -4.64 16.58 -15.74
N CYS A 74 -4.74 15.32 -15.31
CA CYS A 74 -3.61 14.39 -15.40
C CYS A 74 -3.24 14.09 -16.86
N ALA A 75 -4.21 14.01 -17.78
CA ALA A 75 -3.94 13.75 -19.19
C ALA A 75 -3.30 14.98 -19.86
N GLN A 76 -3.78 16.19 -19.53
CA GLN A 76 -3.22 17.45 -20.06
C GLN A 76 -1.77 17.69 -19.62
N THR A 77 -1.39 17.24 -18.41
CA THR A 77 -0.05 17.41 -17.85
C THR A 77 0.91 16.28 -18.19
N CYS A 78 0.42 15.17 -18.75
CA CYS A 78 1.24 14.03 -19.13
C CYS A 78 1.98 14.29 -20.46
N THR A 79 3.25 14.70 -20.37
CA THR A 79 4.10 14.95 -21.56
C THR A 79 4.28 13.72 -22.43
N ALA A 80 4.33 12.53 -21.83
CA ALA A 80 4.47 11.26 -22.55
C ALA A 80 3.18 10.77 -23.23
N GLN A 81 2.04 11.46 -23.02
CA GLN A 81 0.74 11.09 -23.58
C GLN A 81 0.36 9.63 -23.29
N ALA A 82 0.70 9.15 -22.09
CA ALA A 82 0.48 7.78 -21.66
C ALA A 82 -0.94 7.53 -21.13
N ILE A 83 -1.69 8.57 -20.76
CA ILE A 83 -3.01 8.40 -20.13
C ILE A 83 -4.07 8.07 -21.19
N ASP A 84 -4.75 6.94 -21.00
CA ASP A 84 -5.81 6.46 -21.87
C ASP A 84 -7.01 5.98 -21.05
N PHE A 85 -8.03 6.84 -20.92
CA PHE A 85 -9.27 6.52 -20.21
C PHE A 85 -10.17 5.53 -20.96
N SER A 86 -9.87 5.22 -22.22
CA SER A 86 -10.67 4.30 -23.04
C SER A 86 -10.31 2.82 -22.83
N GLN A 87 -9.22 2.54 -22.08
CA GLN A 87 -8.81 1.18 -21.74
C GLN A 87 -9.97 0.41 -21.07
N LYS A 88 -10.19 -0.83 -21.52
CA LYS A 88 -11.21 -1.75 -21.00
C LYS A 88 -10.56 -2.99 -20.39
N PRO A 89 -11.22 -3.65 -19.42
CA PRO A 89 -10.75 -4.92 -18.90
C PRO A 89 -10.56 -5.95 -20.02
N ARG A 90 -9.46 -6.72 -19.96
CA ARG A 90 -9.13 -7.76 -20.94
C ARG A 90 -9.32 -9.14 -20.31
N LYS A 91 -9.86 -10.08 -21.09
CA LYS A 91 -9.91 -11.50 -20.72
C LYS A 91 -8.87 -12.23 -21.56
N LEU A 92 -7.89 -12.83 -20.90
CA LEU A 92 -6.83 -13.60 -21.54
C LEU A 92 -7.09 -15.09 -21.31
N SER A 93 -6.92 -15.91 -22.35
CA SER A 93 -6.96 -17.38 -22.24
C SER A 93 -5.55 -17.90 -22.41
N LEU A 94 -5.05 -18.60 -21.40
CA LEU A 94 -3.69 -19.16 -21.38
C LEU A 94 -3.74 -20.68 -21.41
N GLU A 95 -2.94 -21.26 -22.29
CA GLU A 95 -2.68 -22.71 -22.28
C GLU A 95 -1.54 -22.99 -21.30
N ILE A 96 -1.87 -23.69 -20.21
CA ILE A 96 -0.94 -24.01 -19.13
C ILE A 96 -1.07 -25.47 -18.73
N GLY A 97 0.04 -26.08 -18.30
CA GLY A 97 0.06 -27.45 -17.77
C GLY A 97 -0.08 -27.54 -16.25
N ALA A 98 0.24 -26.47 -15.51
CA ALA A 98 0.21 -26.45 -14.05
C ALA A 98 -0.04 -25.03 -13.51
N VAL A 99 -0.51 -24.94 -12.26
CA VAL A 99 -0.72 -23.69 -11.50
C VAL A 99 0.04 -23.81 -10.18
N VAL A 100 0.78 -22.76 -9.81
CA VAL A 100 1.44 -22.64 -8.50
C VAL A 100 0.78 -21.51 -7.72
N LEU A 101 0.17 -21.82 -6.57
CA LEU A 101 -0.52 -20.82 -5.74
C LEU A 101 0.45 -20.14 -4.77
N THR A 102 0.59 -18.82 -4.90
CA THR A 102 1.45 -17.98 -4.05
C THR A 102 0.78 -16.68 -3.58
N PRO A 103 -0.48 -16.70 -3.08
CA PRO A 103 -1.23 -15.49 -2.72
C PRO A 103 -0.67 -14.75 -1.48
N GLY A 104 0.28 -15.34 -0.75
CA GLY A 104 0.88 -14.75 0.44
C GLY A 104 0.05 -14.98 1.71
N PHE A 105 -0.06 -13.96 2.55
CA PHE A 105 -0.70 -14.02 3.87
C PHE A 105 -1.58 -12.78 4.13
N GLY A 106 -2.56 -12.93 5.02
CA GLY A 106 -3.51 -11.86 5.40
C GLY A 106 -3.02 -10.99 6.56
N ARG A 107 -3.85 -10.01 6.94
CA ARG A 107 -3.66 -9.17 8.14
C ARG A 107 -4.33 -9.83 9.35
N THR A 108 -3.86 -9.49 10.55
CA THR A 108 -4.56 -9.84 11.80
C THR A 108 -5.95 -9.19 11.81
N ASP A 109 -6.94 -9.92 12.28
CA ASP A 109 -8.32 -9.42 12.34
C ASP A 109 -8.43 -8.16 13.23
N GLN A 110 -9.23 -7.20 12.77
CA GLN A 110 -9.43 -5.92 13.45
C GLN A 110 -9.94 -6.10 14.89
N SER A 111 -10.85 -7.05 15.12
CA SER A 111 -11.46 -7.29 16.43
C SER A 111 -10.44 -7.79 17.47
N VAL A 112 -9.38 -8.48 17.02
CA VAL A 112 -8.27 -8.88 17.88
C VAL A 112 -7.42 -7.67 18.26
N LEU A 113 -7.12 -6.81 17.29
CA LEU A 113 -6.31 -5.61 17.50
C LEU A 113 -7.00 -4.59 18.43
N GLU A 114 -8.32 -4.44 18.30
CA GLU A 114 -9.13 -3.53 19.11
C GLU A 114 -9.01 -3.79 20.63
N LYS A 115 -8.83 -5.06 21.04
CA LYS A 115 -8.59 -5.43 22.45
C LYS A 115 -7.33 -4.77 23.03
N TYR A 116 -6.35 -4.47 22.18
CA TYR A 116 -5.10 -3.79 22.54
C TYR A 116 -5.17 -2.26 22.33
N GLY A 117 -6.34 -1.73 21.98
CA GLY A 117 -6.57 -0.31 21.78
C GLY A 117 -6.19 0.20 20.39
N TYR A 118 -5.94 -0.68 19.43
CA TYR A 118 -5.82 -0.30 18.02
C TYR A 118 -7.10 0.38 17.53
N GLY A 119 -6.96 1.44 16.73
CA GLY A 119 -8.07 2.31 16.31
C GLY A 119 -8.56 3.32 17.38
N ARG A 120 -8.36 3.03 18.67
CA ARG A 120 -8.65 3.99 19.77
C ARG A 120 -7.46 4.88 20.09
N PHE A 121 -6.26 4.30 20.12
CA PHE A 121 -5.02 5.01 20.42
C PHE A 121 -4.16 5.11 19.16
N LEU A 122 -3.90 6.35 18.72
CA LEU A 122 -3.14 6.62 17.50
C LEU A 122 -1.70 6.08 17.55
N ASP A 123 -1.14 5.89 18.74
CA ASP A 123 0.23 5.36 18.92
C ASP A 123 0.28 3.83 19.07
N VAL A 124 -0.87 3.15 19.01
CA VAL A 124 -0.93 1.69 18.90
C VAL A 124 -1.01 1.38 17.41
N VAL A 125 0.08 0.81 16.89
CA VAL A 125 0.23 0.45 15.48
C VAL A 125 0.60 -1.02 15.34
N THR A 126 0.23 -1.62 14.23
CA THR A 126 0.62 -2.96 13.80
C THR A 126 2.08 -3.02 13.38
N SER A 127 2.63 -4.23 13.27
CA SER A 127 4.00 -4.40 12.75
C SER A 127 4.14 -3.92 11.30
N MET A 128 3.10 -4.09 10.46
CA MET A 128 3.11 -3.65 9.07
C MET A 128 3.11 -2.12 8.94
N GLU A 129 2.28 -1.43 9.71
CA GLU A 129 2.30 0.04 9.78
C GLU A 129 3.66 0.54 10.26
N PHE A 130 4.24 -0.12 11.27
CA PHE A 130 5.57 0.23 11.76
C PHE A 130 6.65 0.05 10.68
N GLU A 131 6.61 -1.01 9.87
CA GLU A 131 7.51 -1.15 8.71
C GLU A 131 7.38 0.03 7.75
N ARG A 132 6.14 0.45 7.44
CA ARG A 132 5.90 1.60 6.57
C ARG A 132 6.47 2.88 7.16
N LEU A 133 6.24 3.15 8.45
CA LEU A 133 6.80 4.33 9.14
C LEU A 133 8.35 4.34 9.10
N THR A 134 8.98 3.19 9.28
CA THR A 134 10.46 3.14 9.26
C THR A 134 11.04 3.01 7.84
N CYS A 135 10.22 2.89 6.80
CA CYS A 135 10.66 2.80 5.42
C CYS A 135 11.09 4.18 4.89
N ALA A 136 12.24 4.24 4.21
CA ALA A 136 12.75 5.50 3.62
C ALA A 136 11.79 6.08 2.56
N SER A 137 11.08 5.22 1.80
CA SER A 137 10.02 5.63 0.87
C SER A 137 8.62 5.60 1.50
N GLY A 138 8.56 5.51 2.82
CA GLY A 138 7.32 5.50 3.60
C GLY A 138 6.82 6.90 3.97
N PRO A 139 5.67 6.99 4.65
CA PRO A 139 4.98 8.25 4.98
C PRO A 139 5.78 9.18 5.91
N THR A 140 6.75 8.64 6.65
CA THR A 140 7.61 9.41 7.56
C THR A 140 9.07 9.41 7.12
N GLU A 141 9.36 9.02 5.87
CA GLU A 141 10.70 9.02 5.26
C GLU A 141 11.76 8.26 6.11
N GLY A 142 11.31 7.27 6.87
CA GLY A 142 12.15 6.47 7.76
C GLY A 142 12.35 7.04 9.16
N HIS A 143 11.80 8.21 9.47
CA HIS A 143 11.87 8.82 10.79
C HIS A 143 10.92 8.16 11.78
N ILE A 144 11.47 7.64 12.88
CA ILE A 144 10.70 7.01 13.95
C ILE A 144 10.09 8.08 14.85
N VAL A 145 8.84 8.46 14.57
CA VAL A 145 8.10 9.49 15.30
C VAL A 145 6.81 8.95 15.91
N ARG A 146 6.39 9.56 17.03
CA ARG A 146 5.09 9.30 17.65
C ARG A 146 3.97 9.92 16.81
N LEU A 147 2.97 9.14 16.41
CA LEU A 147 1.90 9.61 15.52
C LEU A 147 1.03 10.70 16.17
N SER A 148 0.72 10.59 17.46
CA SER A 148 -0.13 11.56 18.16
C SER A 148 0.48 12.95 18.42
N GLY A 149 1.78 13.14 18.18
CA GLY A 149 2.41 14.43 18.47
C GLY A 149 3.69 14.74 17.71
N LYS A 150 4.10 13.89 16.75
CA LYS A 150 5.33 13.99 15.95
C LYS A 150 6.59 14.24 16.79
N LYS A 151 6.60 13.76 18.04
CA LYS A 151 7.76 13.83 18.94
C LYS A 151 8.63 12.59 18.77
N PRO A 152 9.95 12.68 19.00
CA PRO A 152 10.83 11.52 19.02
C PRO A 152 10.34 10.46 20.02
N LEU A 153 10.39 9.20 19.60
CA LEU A 153 10.04 8.05 20.44
C LEU A 153 11.14 7.81 21.47
N LYS A 154 10.79 7.85 22.76
CA LYS A 154 11.73 7.56 23.86
C LYS A 154 11.59 6.15 24.43
N LYS A 155 10.39 5.57 24.30
CA LYS A 155 10.03 4.26 24.84
C LYS A 155 9.08 3.60 23.87
N ILE A 156 9.32 2.33 23.57
CA ILE A 156 8.49 1.49 22.72
C ILE A 156 8.28 0.14 23.40
N ALA A 157 7.12 -0.47 23.18
CA ALA A 157 6.81 -1.82 23.61
C ALA A 157 6.34 -2.62 22.39
N PHE A 158 6.89 -3.83 22.23
CA PHE A 158 6.44 -4.78 21.22
C PHE A 158 5.57 -5.85 21.90
N LEU A 159 4.31 -5.94 21.50
CA LEU A 159 3.39 -6.97 21.97
C LEU A 159 3.48 -8.16 21.03
N GLN A 160 3.91 -9.32 21.56
CA GLN A 160 4.08 -10.53 20.77
C GLN A 160 2.80 -11.35 20.71
N CYS A 161 2.72 -12.22 19.71
CA CYS A 161 1.62 -13.18 19.53
C CYS A 161 0.21 -12.54 19.43
N VAL A 162 0.11 -11.28 19.02
CA VAL A 162 -1.19 -10.65 18.78
C VAL A 162 -1.86 -11.33 17.57
N GLY A 163 -2.96 -12.05 17.81
CA GLY A 163 -3.65 -12.87 16.79
C GLY A 163 -2.93 -14.18 16.45
N SER A 164 -2.18 -14.74 17.39
CA SER A 164 -1.51 -16.04 17.24
C SER A 164 -1.29 -16.67 18.61
N ARG A 165 -1.19 -18.00 18.66
CA ARG A 165 -1.11 -18.76 19.92
C ARG A 165 -2.26 -18.42 20.89
N ASP A 166 -3.44 -18.20 20.33
CA ASP A 166 -4.71 -18.04 21.05
C ASP A 166 -5.67 -19.20 20.72
N GLU A 167 -6.88 -19.20 21.29
CA GLU A 167 -7.85 -20.30 21.11
C GLU A 167 -8.30 -20.46 19.65
N GLU A 168 -8.44 -19.35 18.92
CA GLU A 168 -8.89 -19.35 17.52
C GLU A 168 -7.73 -19.65 16.55
N HIS A 169 -6.53 -19.19 16.91
CA HIS A 169 -5.30 -19.32 16.13
C HIS A 169 -4.20 -20.01 16.97
N PRO A 170 -4.29 -21.33 17.23
CA PRO A 170 -3.38 -22.06 18.12
C PRO A 170 -1.97 -22.28 17.54
N TYR A 171 -1.60 -21.57 16.47
CA TYR A 171 -0.32 -21.68 15.78
C TYR A 171 0.57 -20.44 16.00
N CYS A 172 1.87 -20.59 15.72
CA CYS A 172 2.83 -19.50 15.74
C CYS A 172 2.97 -18.89 14.33
N SER A 173 2.93 -17.56 14.20
CA SER A 173 3.15 -16.85 12.94
C SER A 173 4.61 -16.85 12.46
N ARG A 174 5.55 -17.40 13.26
CA ARG A 174 6.98 -17.61 12.97
C ARG A 174 7.86 -16.39 12.67
N ILE A 175 7.27 -15.27 12.25
CA ILE A 175 8.00 -14.06 11.80
C ILE A 175 7.95 -12.92 12.82
N CYS A 176 6.93 -12.84 13.67
CA CYS A 176 6.69 -11.70 14.56
C CYS A 176 7.84 -11.45 15.54
N CYS A 177 8.42 -12.51 16.13
CA CYS A 177 9.55 -12.38 17.05
C CYS A 177 10.81 -11.80 16.37
N SER A 178 11.19 -12.31 15.19
CA SER A 178 12.36 -11.83 14.46
C SER A 178 12.14 -10.43 13.88
N GLN A 179 10.92 -10.13 13.42
CA GLN A 179 10.54 -8.80 12.97
C GLN A 179 10.64 -7.77 14.09
N ALA A 180 10.14 -8.10 15.30
CA ALA A 180 10.23 -7.21 16.45
C ALA A 180 11.69 -6.97 16.87
N LEU A 181 12.53 -8.00 16.86
CA LEU A 181 13.95 -7.86 17.16
C LEU A 181 14.65 -6.96 16.12
N LYS A 182 14.42 -7.20 14.83
CA LYS A 182 14.94 -6.38 13.73
C LYS A 182 14.54 -4.90 13.92
N ASN A 183 13.26 -4.65 14.21
CA ASN A 183 12.75 -3.31 14.42
C ASN A 183 13.33 -2.66 15.68
N ALA A 184 13.49 -3.41 16.78
CA ALA A 184 14.14 -2.91 17.98
C ALA A 184 15.61 -2.51 17.74
N LEU A 185 16.36 -3.29 16.95
CA LEU A 185 17.73 -2.96 16.55
C LEU A 185 17.77 -1.67 15.71
N LYS A 186 16.90 -1.56 14.70
CA LYS A 186 16.79 -0.38 13.84
C LYS A 186 16.45 0.90 14.62
N ILE A 187 15.56 0.80 15.62
CA ILE A 187 15.21 1.93 16.49
C ILE A 187 16.41 2.38 17.32
N ARG A 188 17.24 1.44 17.79
CA ARG A 188 18.42 1.74 18.60
C ARG A 188 19.54 2.41 17.80
N GLU A 189 19.57 2.23 16.49
CA GLU A 189 20.57 2.82 15.59
C GLU A 189 20.25 4.26 15.17
N GLN A 190 19.01 4.73 15.40
CA GLN A 190 18.60 6.13 15.20
C GLN A 190 18.78 6.96 16.46
#